data_AF-A0A662KST8-F1
#
_entry.id   AF-A0A662KST8-F1
#
_cell.length_a   1.000
_cell.length_b   1.000
_cell.length_c   1.000
_cell.angle_alpha   90.00
_cell.angle_beta   90.00
_cell.angle_gamma   90.00
#
_symmetry.space_group_name_H-M   'P 1'
#
loop_
_entity.id
_entity.type
_entity.pdbx_description
1 polymer ?
#
loop_
_entity_poly.entity_id
_entity_poly.type
_entity_poly.pdbx_seq_one_letter_code
_entity_poly.pdbx_strand_id
1 'polypeptide(L)'
;MKKAGLALLLSILIISSFVEAAYGPGGKWKERIEERLNLPILNTLFFIFVIINIFLLLALLILYLNSFVKTKSSFTLGLVFFIGVLLIQKILFFIGLFLHSFLFFPPFFETLALVILLVLSLE
;
A
#
# COMPACT_ATOMS: atom_id res chain seq x y z
N MET A 1 11.43 -23.30 -12.95
CA MET A 1 10.81 -23.00 -11.64
C MET A 1 11.82 -22.76 -10.51
N LYS A 2 12.91 -23.53 -10.37
CA LYS A 2 13.90 -23.35 -9.27
C LYS A 2 14.61 -21.99 -9.23
N LYS A 3 14.89 -21.37 -10.39
CA LYS A 3 15.58 -20.06 -10.48
C LYS A 3 14.73 -18.87 -10.01
N ALA A 4 13.41 -18.94 -10.23
CA ALA A 4 12.49 -17.88 -9.83
C ALA A 4 12.28 -17.84 -8.30
N GLY A 5 12.21 -19.00 -7.64
CA GLY A 5 12.15 -19.08 -6.18
C GLY A 5 13.41 -18.56 -5.49
N LEU A 6 14.57 -18.77 -6.11
CA LEU A 6 15.87 -18.29 -5.61
C LEU A 6 16.00 -16.76 -5.74
N ALA A 7 15.49 -16.19 -6.83
CA ALA A 7 15.44 -14.74 -7.02
C ALA A 7 14.49 -14.05 -6.02
N LEU A 8 13.36 -14.68 -5.69
CA LEU A 8 12.43 -14.20 -4.66
C LEU A 8 13.03 -14.24 -3.25
N LEU A 9 13.79 -15.29 -2.91
CA LEU A 9 14.48 -15.35 -1.62
C LEU A 9 15.56 -14.27 -1.49
N LEU A 10 16.30 -14.01 -2.57
CA LEU A 10 17.31 -12.94 -2.60
C LEU A 10 16.68 -11.55 -2.46
N SER A 11 15.54 -11.29 -3.12
CA SER A 11 14.88 -9.98 -2.99
C SER A 11 14.34 -9.77 -1.57
N ILE A 12 13.79 -10.80 -0.93
CA ILE A 12 13.32 -10.75 0.46
C ILE A 12 14.49 -10.47 1.42
N LEU A 13 15.64 -11.11 1.22
CA LEU A 13 16.84 -10.88 2.04
C LEU A 13 17.37 -9.46 1.92
N ILE A 14 17.47 -8.94 0.70
CA ILE A 14 17.96 -7.57 0.46
C ILE A 14 17.01 -6.56 1.11
N ILE A 15 15.69 -6.73 0.96
CA ILE A 15 14.69 -5.85 1.58
C ILE A 15 14.79 -5.92 3.10
N SER A 16 14.92 -7.10 3.70
CA SER A 16 15.04 -7.25 5.16
C SER A 16 16.27 -6.55 5.73
N SER A 17 17.43 -6.68 5.07
CA SER A 17 18.67 -6.02 5.49
C SER A 17 18.59 -4.49 5.37
N PHE A 18 17.87 -3.97 4.37
CA PHE A 18 17.68 -2.54 4.18
C PHE A 18 16.71 -1.96 5.21
N VAL A 19 15.64 -2.70 5.53
CA VAL A 19 14.68 -2.34 6.59
C VAL A 19 15.38 -2.33 7.94
N GLU A 20 16.24 -3.29 8.24
CA GLU A 20 16.97 -3.34 9.50
C GLU A 20 18.05 -2.25 9.60
N ALA A 21 18.68 -1.86 8.49
CA ALA A 21 19.61 -0.72 8.47
C ALA A 21 18.89 0.64 8.58
N ALA A 22 17.66 0.77 8.06
CA ALA A 22 16.89 2.01 8.08
C ALA A 22 16.05 2.20 9.36
N TYR A 23 15.52 1.11 9.93
CA TYR A 23 14.60 1.11 11.08
C TYR A 23 15.14 0.40 12.33
N GLY A 24 16.34 -0.17 12.27
CA GLY A 24 16.97 -0.88 13.39
C GLY A 24 17.32 0.04 14.58
N PRO A 25 17.57 -0.56 15.76
CA PRO A 25 17.60 0.11 17.07
C PRO A 25 18.76 1.11 17.30
N GLY A 26 19.59 1.40 16.28
CA GLY A 26 20.67 2.39 16.32
C GLY A 26 20.57 3.51 15.27
N GLY A 27 19.46 3.59 14.53
CA GLY A 27 19.28 4.59 13.47
C GLY A 27 19.05 6.00 14.01
N LYS A 28 20.07 6.87 13.93
CA LYS A 28 19.99 8.33 14.22
C LYS A 28 18.91 9.09 13.44
N TRP A 29 18.27 8.44 12.47
CA TRP A 29 17.12 8.95 11.72
C TRP A 29 15.81 8.81 12.49
N LYS A 30 15.65 7.77 13.32
CA LYS A 30 14.42 7.54 14.09
C LYS A 30 14.21 8.66 15.11
N GLU A 31 15.22 8.98 15.92
CA GLU A 31 15.18 10.11 16.87
C GLU A 31 14.92 11.46 16.17
N ARG A 32 15.60 11.70 15.03
CA ARG A 32 15.48 12.98 14.31
C ARG A 32 14.14 13.15 13.59
N ILE A 33 13.51 12.05 13.18
CA ILE A 33 12.17 12.04 12.58
C ILE A 33 11.10 12.15 13.68
N GLU A 34 11.29 11.47 14.81
CA GLU A 34 10.39 11.50 15.96
C GLU A 34 10.31 12.90 16.60
N GLU A 35 11.43 13.63 16.65
CA GLU A 35 11.48 15.02 17.13
C GLU A 35 10.77 16.01 16.19
N ARG A 36 10.77 15.76 14.87
CA ARG A 36 10.03 16.59 13.88
C ARG A 36 8.57 16.19 13.69
N LEU A 37 8.22 14.92 13.92
CA LEU A 37 6.84 14.41 13.85
C LEU A 37 6.02 14.71 15.10
N ASN A 38 6.65 15.11 16.22
CA ASN A 38 5.96 15.51 17.45
C ASN A 38 5.17 16.84 17.34
N LEU A 39 5.08 17.43 16.15
CA LEU A 39 4.17 18.53 15.92
C LEU A 39 2.73 17.98 15.76
N PRO A 40 1.78 18.29 16.67
CA PRO A 40 0.40 17.79 16.59
C PRO A 40 -0.31 18.18 15.28
N ILE A 41 0.21 19.21 14.61
CA ILE A 41 -0.23 19.68 13.29
C ILE A 41 0.06 18.65 12.20
N LEU A 42 1.25 18.02 12.19
CA LEU A 42 1.64 17.04 11.17
C LEU A 42 0.79 15.76 11.27
N ASN A 43 0.52 15.29 12.49
CA ASN A 43 -0.39 14.16 12.69
C ASN A 43 -1.80 14.48 12.19
N THR A 44 -2.34 15.64 12.54
CA THR A 44 -3.68 16.05 12.07
C THR A 44 -3.76 16.12 10.54
N LEU A 45 -2.75 16.73 9.89
CA LEU A 45 -2.65 16.78 8.43
C LEU A 45 -2.55 15.38 7.80
N PHE A 46 -1.77 14.49 8.40
CA PHE A 46 -1.65 13.10 7.94
C PHE A 46 -2.98 12.36 8.01
N PHE A 47 -3.72 12.47 9.12
CA PHE A 47 -5.04 11.88 9.26
C PHE A 47 -6.02 12.39 8.19
N ILE A 48 -6.07 13.72 7.98
CA ILE A 48 -6.92 14.32 6.94
C ILE A 48 -6.55 13.77 5.55
N PHE A 49 -5.25 13.68 5.25
CA PHE A 49 -4.77 13.16 3.97
C PHE A 49 -5.15 11.70 3.73
N VAL A 50 -5.09 10.85 4.76
CA VAL A 50 -5.52 9.44 4.68
C VAL A 50 -7.02 9.36 4.41
N ILE A 51 -7.84 10.14 5.11
CA ILE A 51 -9.30 10.16 4.91
C ILE A 51 -9.64 10.58 3.48
N ILE A 52 -9.03 11.67 2.99
CA ILE A 52 -9.24 12.15 1.61
C ILE A 52 -8.89 11.06 0.60
N ASN A 53 -7.77 10.36 0.79
CA ASN A 53 -7.38 9.25 -0.10
C ASN A 53 -8.41 8.12 -0.12
N ILE A 54 -8.97 7.74 1.02
CA ILE A 54 -10.01 6.71 1.10
C ILE A 54 -11.24 7.13 0.29
N PHE A 55 -11.70 8.38 0.44
CA PHE A 55 -12.82 8.90 -0.35
C PHE A 55 -12.51 8.95 -1.85
N LEU A 56 -11.29 9.35 -2.22
CA LEU A 56 -10.86 9.38 -3.62
C LEU A 56 -10.88 7.97 -4.23
N LEU A 57 -10.34 6.98 -3.53
CA LEU A 57 -10.37 5.58 -3.98
C LEU A 57 -11.79 5.06 -4.09
N LEU A 58 -12.68 5.41 -3.16
CA LEU A 58 -14.08 5.00 -3.20
C LEU A 58 -14.79 5.57 -4.44
N ALA A 59 -14.60 6.86 -4.72
CA ALA A 59 -15.15 7.52 -5.90
C ALA A 59 -14.62 6.88 -7.20
N LEU A 60 -13.32 6.60 -7.24
CA LEU A 60 -12.68 5.95 -8.36
C LEU A 60 -13.22 4.52 -8.58
N LEU A 61 -13.41 3.77 -7.49
CA LEU A 61 -13.99 2.43 -7.52
C LEU A 61 -15.38 2.45 -8.14
N ILE A 62 -16.25 3.36 -7.70
CA ILE A 62 -17.61 3.50 -8.24
C ILE A 62 -17.57 3.83 -9.74
N LEU A 63 -16.68 4.72 -10.17
CA LEU A 63 -16.53 5.12 -11.56
C LEU A 63 -16.11 3.92 -12.43
N TYR A 64 -15.11 3.15 -12.00
CA TYR A 64 -14.66 1.96 -12.73
C TYR A 64 -15.67 0.81 -12.68
N LEU A 65 -16.42 0.67 -11.58
CA LEU A 65 -17.47 -0.35 -11.47
C LEU A 65 -18.61 -0.04 -12.44
N ASN A 66 -19.03 1.22 -12.55
CA ASN A 66 -19.97 1.67 -13.56
C ASN A 66 -19.44 1.51 -15.00
N SER A 67 -18.16 1.80 -15.20
CA SER A 67 -17.50 1.61 -16.51
C SER A 67 -17.47 0.13 -16.89
N PHE A 68 -17.18 -0.77 -15.93
CA PHE A 68 -17.17 -2.21 -16.13
C PHE A 68 -18.54 -2.75 -16.53
N VAL A 69 -19.61 -2.32 -15.84
CA VAL A 69 -20.98 -2.73 -16.19
C VAL A 69 -21.34 -2.36 -17.63
N LYS A 70 -20.82 -1.23 -18.14
CA LYS A 70 -21.06 -0.76 -19.51
C LYS A 70 -20.18 -1.43 -20.56
N THR A 71 -18.88 -1.54 -20.30
CA THR A 71 -17.89 -2.03 -21.28
C THR A 71 -17.68 -3.54 -21.26
N LYS A 72 -18.01 -4.20 -20.13
CA LYS A 72 -17.74 -5.63 -19.85
C LYS A 72 -16.29 -6.06 -20.15
N SER A 73 -15.36 -5.12 -20.11
CA SER A 73 -13.94 -5.39 -20.41
C SER A 73 -13.24 -6.01 -19.20
N SER A 74 -12.47 -7.07 -19.45
CA SER A 74 -11.59 -7.72 -18.46
C SER A 74 -10.61 -6.72 -17.85
N PHE A 75 -10.10 -5.78 -18.65
CA PHE A 75 -9.22 -4.71 -18.18
C PHE A 75 -9.88 -3.83 -17.10
N THR A 76 -11.13 -3.41 -17.34
CA THR A 76 -11.89 -2.59 -16.38
C THR A 76 -12.20 -3.37 -15.10
N LEU A 77 -12.46 -4.68 -15.20
CA LEU A 77 -12.63 -5.56 -14.04
C LEU A 77 -11.34 -5.62 -13.21
N GLY A 78 -10.19 -5.77 -13.88
CA GLY A 78 -8.88 -5.71 -13.24
C GLY A 78 -8.63 -4.42 -12.48
N LEU A 79 -9.02 -3.27 -13.05
CA LEU A 79 -8.95 -1.97 -12.38
C LEU A 79 -9.88 -1.88 -11.17
N VAL A 80 -11.10 -2.40 -11.25
CA VAL A 80 -12.02 -2.47 -10.10
C VAL A 80 -11.41 -3.32 -8.97
N PHE A 81 -10.85 -4.47 -9.31
CA PHE A 81 -10.21 -5.35 -8.33
C PHE A 81 -8.96 -4.70 -7.71
N PHE A 82 -8.11 -4.07 -8.53
CA PHE A 82 -6.93 -3.32 -8.10
C PHE A 82 -7.30 -2.22 -7.09
N ILE A 83 -8.28 -1.37 -7.43
CA ILE A 83 -8.73 -0.29 -6.55
C ILE A 83 -9.34 -0.85 -5.27
N GLY A 84 -10.10 -1.95 -5.36
CA GLY A 84 -10.67 -2.62 -4.19
C GLY A 84 -9.60 -3.11 -3.21
N VAL A 85 -8.54 -3.74 -3.71
CA VAL A 85 -7.40 -4.21 -2.88
C VAL A 85 -6.70 -3.03 -2.21
N LEU A 86 -6.42 -1.95 -2.94
CA LEU A 86 -5.82 -0.74 -2.37
C LEU A 86 -6.73 -0.07 -1.31
N LEU A 87 -8.04 -0.08 -1.52
CA LEU A 87 -9.00 0.48 -0.57
C LEU A 87 -8.98 -0.31 0.75
N ILE A 88 -9.01 -1.64 0.68
CA ILE A 88 -8.92 -2.51 1.86
C ILE A 88 -7.59 -2.28 2.60
N GLN A 89 -6.47 -2.16 1.89
CA GLN A 89 -5.17 -1.82 2.48
C GLN A 89 -5.22 -0.49 3.24
N LYS A 90 -5.79 0.57 2.65
CA LYS A 90 -5.88 1.89 3.29
C LYS A 90 -6.80 1.87 4.51
N ILE A 91 -7.90 1.13 4.47
CA ILE A 91 -8.80 0.94 5.62
C ILE A 91 -8.08 0.18 6.75
N LEU A 92 -7.41 -0.93 6.44
CA LEU A 92 -6.62 -1.69 7.42
C LEU A 92 -5.51 -0.83 8.05
N PHE A 93 -4.83 -0.03 7.23
CA PHE A 93 -3.82 0.91 7.71
C PHE A 93 -4.43 1.97 8.65
N PHE A 94 -5.58 2.54 8.29
CA PHE A 94 -6.29 3.51 9.13
C PHE A 94 -6.75 2.91 10.46
N ILE A 95 -7.25 1.67 10.45
CA ILE A 95 -7.64 0.93 11.66
C ILE A 95 -6.40 0.64 12.53
N GLY A 96 -5.30 0.21 11.93
CA GLY A 96 -4.03 -0.02 12.64
C GLY A 96 -3.50 1.26 13.29
N LEU A 97 -3.55 2.39 12.57
CA LEU A 97 -3.20 3.72 13.08
C LEU A 97 -4.07 4.10 14.29
N PHE A 98 -5.37 3.79 14.25
CA PHE A 98 -6.30 4.07 15.34
C PHE A 98 -6.08 3.16 16.57
N LEU A 99 -5.78 1.88 16.36
CA LEU A 99 -5.54 0.92 17.43
C LEU A 99 -4.17 1.07 18.10
N HIS A 100 -3.33 2.03 17.68
CA HIS A 100 -1.92 2.16 18.10
C HIS A 100 -1.09 0.87 17.93
N SER A 101 -1.64 -0.10 17.21
CA SER A 101 -0.95 -1.31 16.81
C SER A 101 -0.29 -0.98 15.48
N PHE A 102 1.03 -0.84 15.52
CA PHE A 102 1.87 -0.77 14.33
C PHE A 102 1.78 -2.11 13.57
N LEU A 103 0.62 -2.41 12.97
CA LEU A 103 0.53 -3.41 11.93
C LEU A 103 1.20 -2.79 10.71
N PHE A 104 2.51 -3.00 10.64
CA PHE A 104 3.34 -2.77 9.47
C PHE A 104 2.82 -3.71 8.38
N PHE A 105 1.71 -3.35 7.73
CA PHE A 105 1.33 -3.99 6.47
C PHE A 105 2.37 -3.53 5.45
N PRO A 106 3.28 -4.42 5.01
CA PRO A 106 4.31 -4.07 4.04
C PRO A 106 3.64 -3.59 2.74
N PRO A 107 4.39 -3.09 1.74
CA PRO A 107 3.86 -2.80 0.40
C PRO A 107 3.31 -4.05 -0.33
N PHE A 108 3.06 -5.16 0.39
CA PHE A 108 2.45 -6.40 -0.10
C PHE A 108 1.21 -6.13 -0.95
N PHE A 109 0.29 -5.30 -0.47
CA PHE A 109 -0.92 -4.94 -1.20
C PHE A 109 -0.61 -4.10 -2.45
N GLU A 110 0.34 -3.17 -2.39
CA GLU A 110 0.79 -2.40 -3.57
C GLU A 110 1.49 -3.31 -4.60
N THR A 111 2.30 -4.26 -4.16
CA THR A 111 2.94 -5.24 -5.04
C THR A 111 1.93 -6.21 -5.65
N LEU A 112 0.93 -6.67 -4.89
CA LEU A 112 -0.17 -7.47 -5.45
C LEU A 112 -0.92 -6.68 -6.51
N ALA A 113 -1.24 -5.43 -6.20
CA ALA A 113 -1.92 -4.53 -7.11
C ALA A 113 -1.10 -4.35 -8.42
N LEU A 114 0.20 -4.11 -8.32
CA LEU A 114 1.09 -4.00 -9.48
C LEU A 114 1.19 -5.31 -10.27
N VAL A 115 1.24 -6.46 -9.61
CA VAL A 115 1.24 -7.78 -10.26
C VAL A 115 -0.06 -8.02 -11.01
N ILE A 116 -1.21 -7.65 -10.45
CA ILE A 116 -2.51 -7.75 -11.10
C ILE A 116 -2.54 -6.87 -12.35
N LEU A 117 -2.10 -5.61 -12.26
CA LEU A 117 -2.00 -4.71 -13.42
C LEU A 117 -1.08 -5.26 -14.51
N LEU A 118 0.07 -5.83 -14.12
CA LEU A 118 1.01 -6.43 -15.06
C LEU A 118 0.36 -7.59 -15.82
N VAL A 119 -0.32 -8.50 -15.11
CA VAL A 119 -1.01 -9.64 -15.73
C VAL A 119 -2.11 -9.18 -16.67
N LEU A 120 -2.94 -8.22 -16.25
CA LEU A 120 -4.01 -7.67 -17.08
C LEU A 120 -3.51 -6.81 -18.26
N SER A 121 -2.29 -6.26 -18.21
CA SER A 121 -1.70 -5.53 -19.32
C SER A 121 -1.12 -6.43 -20.42
N LEU A 122 -0.94 -7.72 -20.12
CA LEU A 122 -0.40 -8.73 -21.04
C LEU A 122 -1.49 -9.50 -21.78
N GLU A 123 -2.76 -9.27 -21.43
CA GLU A 123 -3.96 -9.81 -22.08
C GLU A 123 -4.44 -8.87 -23.20
#